data_AF-A0A078JVP5-F1
#
_entry.id   AF-A0A078JVP5-F1
#
_cell.length_a   1.000
_cell.length_b   1.000
_cell.length_c   1.000
_cell.angle_alpha   90.00
_cell.angle_beta   90.00
_cell.angle_gamma   90.00
#
_symmetry.space_group_name_H-M   'P 1'
#
loop_
_entity.id
_entity.type
_entity.pdbx_description
1 polymer ?
#
loop_
_entity_poly.entity_id
_entity_poly.type
_entity_poly.pdbx_seq_one_letter_code
_entity_poly.pdbx_strand_id
1 'polypeptide(L)'
;DLSFQDYTGHDVTAANFYAVLLGDKTAVTGGSGKVIASKANDHIFVYYSDHGGPGVLGMPNKPYLYAADFIETLKKKHATGTYKEMVIYVEACESGSIFEGIMPKDLNIYVTTASNAQESSYGTYCPGMNPSPPSEYITCLGDLYSVAWMEDCETHNLKKETVKQQYQTVKMRTSNYNTYSEGSHVMEYGNNSIKSEKLYLYQGFDPATVNLPRNELPVKSPVGVVNQRDADLLFLWHMVLVYHVLLIFGYLNRL
;
A
#
# COMPACT_ATOMS: atom_id res chain seq x y z
N ASP A 1 -1.39 -24.89 -3.80
CA ASP A 1 -2.19 -23.99 -2.96
C ASP A 1 -1.27 -23.44 -1.88
N LEU A 2 -0.81 -22.20 -2.02
CA LEU A 2 0.12 -21.56 -1.07
C LEU A 2 -0.62 -20.41 -0.40
N SER A 3 -1.58 -20.72 0.48
CA SER A 3 -2.10 -19.71 1.39
C SER A 3 -1.08 -19.51 2.52
N PHE A 4 -0.18 -18.54 2.37
CA PHE A 4 0.71 -18.14 3.45
C PHE A 4 -0.07 -17.28 4.46
N GLN A 5 -0.60 -17.94 5.49
CA GLN A 5 -1.27 -17.27 6.61
C GLN A 5 -0.29 -17.11 7.76
N ASP A 6 0.55 -16.07 7.71
CA ASP A 6 1.58 -15.85 8.72
C ASP A 6 1.01 -15.20 9.99
N TYR A 7 0.25 -14.12 9.85
CA TYR A 7 -0.44 -13.44 10.96
C TYR A 7 -1.83 -13.05 10.48
N THR A 8 -2.88 -13.56 11.13
CA THR A 8 -4.28 -13.33 10.72
C THR A 8 -5.17 -13.08 11.93
N GLY A 9 -6.34 -12.49 11.74
CA GLY A 9 -7.30 -12.23 12.82
C GLY A 9 -6.67 -11.40 13.95
N HIS A 10 -6.70 -11.93 15.18
CA HIS A 10 -6.18 -11.27 16.38
C HIS A 10 -4.65 -11.14 16.41
N ASP A 11 -3.93 -11.89 15.58
CA ASP A 11 -2.46 -11.83 15.51
C ASP A 11 -1.95 -10.64 14.68
N VAL A 12 -2.83 -9.93 13.98
CA VAL A 12 -2.49 -8.73 13.21
C VAL A 12 -2.43 -7.53 14.18
N THR A 13 -1.31 -7.40 14.89
CA THR A 13 -1.07 -6.38 15.91
C THR A 13 0.19 -5.55 15.59
N ALA A 14 0.24 -4.30 16.08
CA ALA A 14 1.44 -3.46 15.91
C ALA A 14 2.68 -4.11 16.54
N ALA A 15 2.52 -4.79 17.68
CA ALA A 15 3.60 -5.50 18.35
C ALA A 15 4.20 -6.62 17.48
N ASN A 16 3.35 -7.45 16.87
CA ASN A 16 3.82 -8.48 15.94
C ASN A 16 4.47 -7.86 14.70
N PHE A 17 3.92 -6.78 14.15
CA PHE A 17 4.54 -6.08 13.02
C PHE A 17 5.98 -5.62 13.34
N TYR A 18 6.21 -5.00 14.50
CA TYR A 18 7.55 -4.58 14.93
C TYR A 18 8.48 -5.78 15.17
N ALA A 19 8.01 -6.83 15.85
CA ALA A 19 8.79 -8.03 16.11
C ALA A 19 9.22 -8.74 14.81
N VAL A 20 8.30 -8.85 13.85
CA VAL A 20 8.56 -9.40 12.52
C VAL A 20 9.63 -8.60 11.80
N LEU A 21 9.53 -7.27 11.79
CA LEU A 21 10.49 -6.40 11.11
C LEU A 21 11.88 -6.47 11.74
N LEU A 22 11.95 -6.58 13.07
CA LEU A 22 13.20 -6.76 13.80
C LEU A 22 13.81 -8.15 13.62
N GLY A 23 13.04 -9.14 13.15
CA GLY A 23 13.50 -10.52 13.08
C GLY A 23 13.48 -11.22 14.45
N ASP A 24 12.76 -10.69 15.44
CA ASP A 24 12.69 -11.24 16.78
C ASP A 24 11.52 -12.23 16.90
N LYS A 25 11.83 -13.51 16.68
CA LYS A 25 10.86 -14.59 16.79
C LYS A 25 10.31 -14.78 18.22
N THR A 26 11.04 -14.35 19.25
CA THR A 26 10.64 -14.53 20.65
C THR A 26 9.65 -13.46 21.11
N ALA A 27 9.66 -12.29 20.47
CA ALA A 27 8.72 -11.20 20.72
C ALA A 27 7.38 -11.36 19.98
N VAL A 28 7.29 -12.29 19.04
CA VAL A 28 6.04 -12.60 18.32
C VAL A 28 5.08 -13.37 19.23
N THR A 29 3.81 -12.99 19.20
CA THR A 29 2.70 -13.70 19.84
C THR A 29 1.74 -14.25 18.79
N GLY A 30 1.45 -15.55 18.82
CA GLY A 30 0.58 -16.20 17.83
C GLY A 30 1.21 -16.30 16.44
N GLY A 31 0.37 -16.49 15.42
CA GLY A 31 0.80 -16.61 14.02
C GLY A 31 1.73 -17.81 13.73
N SER A 32 2.39 -17.76 12.57
CA SER A 32 3.32 -18.78 12.09
C SER A 32 4.72 -18.69 12.72
N GLY A 33 5.02 -17.56 13.38
CA GLY A 33 6.36 -17.24 13.89
C GLY A 33 7.38 -16.93 12.79
N LYS A 34 6.94 -16.70 11.54
CA LYS A 34 7.81 -16.21 10.46
C LYS A 34 8.16 -14.75 10.70
N VAL A 35 9.43 -14.41 10.63
CA VAL A 35 9.97 -13.06 10.85
C VAL A 35 11.01 -12.73 9.79
N ILE A 36 11.42 -11.46 9.68
CA ILE A 36 12.47 -11.02 8.76
C ILE A 36 13.85 -11.32 9.38
N ALA A 37 14.22 -12.60 9.38
CA ALA A 37 15.52 -13.11 9.81
C ALA A 37 16.60 -12.87 8.72
N SER A 38 16.76 -11.60 8.34
CA SER A 38 17.63 -11.14 7.25
C SER A 38 19.11 -11.01 7.66
N LYS A 39 19.98 -10.92 6.67
CA LYS A 39 21.43 -10.73 6.78
C LYS A 39 21.86 -9.41 6.14
N ALA A 40 23.09 -8.99 6.42
CA ALA A 40 23.65 -7.69 5.98
C ALA A 40 23.58 -7.41 4.47
N ASN A 41 23.49 -8.42 3.60
CA ASN A 41 23.43 -8.24 2.15
C ASN A 41 22.02 -8.37 1.56
N ASP A 42 21.01 -8.63 2.40
CA ASP A 42 19.64 -8.83 1.96
C ASP A 42 18.96 -7.48 1.70
N HIS A 43 18.03 -7.45 0.74
CA HIS A 43 17.15 -6.31 0.50
C HIS A 43 15.79 -6.61 1.13
N ILE A 44 15.17 -5.60 1.73
CA ILE A 44 13.84 -5.74 2.35
C ILE A 44 12.85 -4.83 1.62
N PHE A 45 11.68 -5.37 1.29
CA PHE A 45 10.54 -4.60 0.81
C PHE A 45 9.41 -4.71 1.83
N VAL A 46 8.91 -3.56 2.29
CA VAL A 46 7.77 -3.46 3.22
C VAL A 46 6.64 -2.72 2.51
N TYR A 47 5.44 -3.27 2.57
CA TYR A 47 4.23 -2.62 2.05
C TYR A 47 3.13 -2.65 3.11
N TYR A 48 2.56 -1.48 3.37
CA TYR A 48 1.43 -1.28 4.28
C TYR A 48 0.25 -0.70 3.50
N SER A 49 -0.96 -1.18 3.78
CA SER A 49 -2.22 -0.71 3.17
C SER A 49 -3.37 -0.83 4.15
N ASP A 50 -3.90 0.30 4.60
CA ASP A 50 -5.10 0.42 5.46
C ASP A 50 -5.47 1.91 5.60
N HIS A 51 -6.36 2.23 6.53
CA HIS A 51 -6.55 3.59 7.01
C HIS A 51 -5.32 4.17 7.74
N GLY A 52 -5.25 5.50 7.73
CA GLY A 52 -4.28 6.25 8.51
C GLY A 52 -4.85 7.58 8.99
N GLY A 53 -4.02 8.28 9.74
CA GLY A 53 -4.25 9.66 10.15
C GLY A 53 -2.93 10.31 10.57
N PRO A 54 -2.96 11.57 11.00
CA PRO A 54 -1.75 12.27 11.42
C PRO A 54 -0.95 11.50 12.49
N GLY A 55 0.23 11.00 12.11
CA GLY A 55 1.16 10.28 12.99
C GLY A 55 0.75 8.86 13.38
N VAL A 56 -0.27 8.27 12.76
CA VAL A 56 -0.80 6.94 13.12
C VAL A 56 -1.25 6.14 11.89
N LEU A 57 -0.94 4.84 11.91
CA LEU A 57 -1.41 3.85 10.94
C LEU A 57 -2.38 2.88 11.64
N GLY A 58 -3.49 2.59 10.97
CA GLY A 58 -4.50 1.66 11.44
C GLY A 58 -3.96 0.25 11.70
N MET A 59 -4.58 -0.43 12.66
CA MET A 59 -4.40 -1.86 12.88
C MET A 59 -5.78 -2.43 13.18
N PRO A 60 -6.12 -3.62 12.67
CA PRO A 60 -7.41 -4.24 12.96
C PRO A 60 -7.57 -4.56 14.45
N ASN A 61 -6.45 -4.76 15.17
CA ASN A 61 -6.42 -4.97 16.62
C ASN A 61 -5.62 -3.85 17.29
N LYS A 62 -6.26 -3.13 18.22
CA LYS A 62 -5.61 -2.04 18.98
C LYS A 62 -4.49 -2.59 19.88
N PRO A 63 -3.45 -1.78 20.20
CA PRO A 63 -3.27 -0.39 19.78
C PRO A 63 -2.85 -0.24 18.30
N TYR A 64 -3.07 0.95 17.76
CA TYR A 64 -2.60 1.32 16.42
C TYR A 64 -1.08 1.50 16.38
N LEU A 65 -0.52 1.56 15.17
CA LEU A 65 0.89 1.77 14.92
C LEU A 65 1.18 3.27 14.92
N TYR A 66 1.99 3.75 15.86
CA TYR A 66 2.38 5.17 15.95
C TYR A 66 3.70 5.42 15.23
N ALA A 67 3.79 6.57 14.56
CA ALA A 67 4.94 6.95 13.73
C ALA A 67 6.28 6.87 14.48
N ALA A 68 6.33 7.38 15.71
CA ALA A 68 7.55 7.37 16.53
C ALA A 68 8.07 5.95 16.80
N ASP A 69 7.17 5.01 17.14
CA ASP A 69 7.52 3.61 17.41
C ASP A 69 7.99 2.91 16.14
N PHE A 70 7.39 3.24 14.99
CA PHE A 70 7.80 2.68 13.72
C PHE A 70 9.19 3.16 13.31
N ILE A 71 9.47 4.47 13.38
CA ILE A 71 10.80 5.02 13.11
C ILE A 71 11.85 4.45 14.07
N GLU A 72 11.51 4.31 15.35
CA GLU A 72 12.41 3.69 16.33
C GLU A 72 12.70 2.22 16.00
N THR A 73 11.68 1.48 15.54
CA THR A 73 11.85 0.11 15.05
C THR A 73 12.80 0.05 13.85
N LEU A 74 12.68 0.98 12.89
CA LEU A 74 13.58 1.08 11.74
C LEU A 74 15.02 1.40 12.15
N LYS A 75 15.21 2.33 13.10
CA LYS A 75 16.54 2.64 13.68
C LYS A 75 17.16 1.43 14.36
N LYS A 76 16.39 0.69 15.15
CA LYS A 76 16.82 -0.57 15.77
C LYS A 76 17.21 -1.60 14.71
N LYS A 77 16.38 -1.80 13.69
CA LYS A 77 16.68 -2.71 12.58
C LYS A 77 17.99 -2.31 11.89
N HIS A 78 18.21 -1.03 11.61
CA HIS A 78 19.46 -0.52 11.04
C HIS A 78 20.66 -0.79 11.93
N ALA A 79 20.55 -0.51 13.23
CA ALA A 79 21.63 -0.71 14.20
C ALA A 79 22.10 -2.18 14.29
N THR A 80 21.24 -3.15 13.98
CA THR A 80 21.65 -4.57 13.93
C THR A 80 22.48 -4.92 12.70
N GLY A 81 22.52 -4.08 11.66
CA GLY A 81 23.26 -4.35 10.42
C GLY A 81 22.72 -5.56 9.65
N THR A 82 21.44 -5.88 9.79
CA THR A 82 20.82 -7.10 9.22
C THR A 82 20.13 -6.89 7.87
N TYR A 83 20.46 -5.83 7.13
CA TYR A 83 20.02 -5.63 5.75
C TYR A 83 20.97 -4.67 5.03
N LYS A 84 20.98 -4.73 3.71
CA LYS A 84 21.73 -3.81 2.86
C LYS A 84 20.95 -2.52 2.65
N GLU A 85 19.77 -2.64 2.07
CA GLU A 85 18.84 -1.55 1.77
C GLU A 85 17.38 -2.00 1.97
N MET A 86 16.50 -1.04 2.28
CA MET A 86 15.07 -1.30 2.47
C MET A 86 14.23 -0.29 1.69
N VAL A 87 13.15 -0.76 1.06
CA VAL A 87 12.13 0.08 0.43
C VAL A 87 10.80 -0.12 1.16
N ILE A 88 10.13 0.98 1.51
CA ILE A 88 8.86 0.97 2.25
C ILE A 88 7.80 1.74 1.48
N TYR A 89 6.69 1.09 1.14
CA TYR A 89 5.52 1.69 0.49
C TYR A 89 4.35 1.73 1.49
N VAL A 90 3.71 2.89 1.63
CA VAL A 90 2.61 3.10 2.59
C VAL A 90 1.39 3.70 1.90
N GLU A 91 0.36 2.88 1.74
CA GLU A 91 -1.00 3.30 1.41
C GLU A 91 -1.77 3.60 2.69
N ALA A 92 -2.01 4.89 2.96
CA ALA A 92 -2.89 5.37 4.01
C ALA A 92 -3.17 6.87 3.86
N CYS A 93 -4.28 7.33 4.46
CA CYS A 93 -4.54 8.76 4.67
C CYS A 93 -3.43 9.37 5.55
N GLU A 94 -3.04 10.60 5.21
CA GLU A 94 -2.00 11.37 5.87
C GLU A 94 -0.66 10.62 6.04
N SER A 95 -0.37 9.66 5.15
CA SER A 95 0.76 8.72 5.28
C SER A 95 2.13 9.42 5.31
N GLY A 96 2.25 10.60 4.69
CA GLY A 96 3.45 11.43 4.80
C GLY A 96 3.79 11.84 6.24
N SER A 97 2.78 11.98 7.11
CA SER A 97 2.95 12.36 8.52
C SER A 97 3.67 11.29 9.36
N ILE A 98 3.74 10.05 8.87
CA ILE A 98 4.46 8.96 9.53
C ILE A 98 5.99 9.16 9.47
N PHE A 99 6.47 9.95 8.51
CA PHE A 99 7.90 10.09 8.23
C PHE A 99 8.38 11.55 8.28
N GLU A 100 7.50 12.52 8.01
CA GLU A 100 7.86 13.93 7.96
C GLU A 100 8.46 14.42 9.28
N GLY A 101 9.65 15.04 9.20
CA GLY A 101 10.38 15.56 10.35
C GLY A 101 11.08 14.52 11.24
N ILE A 102 10.79 13.22 11.09
CA ILE A 102 11.30 12.17 11.99
C ILE A 102 12.08 11.05 11.28
N MET A 103 11.91 10.85 9.97
CA MET A 103 12.63 9.82 9.19
C MET A 103 14.06 10.25 8.84
N PRO A 104 15.10 9.59 9.38
CA PRO A 104 16.49 9.88 9.02
C PRO A 104 16.84 9.41 7.60
N LYS A 105 17.89 9.97 7.01
CA LYS A 105 18.33 9.65 5.64
C LYS A 105 19.53 8.70 5.57
N ASP A 106 20.11 8.36 6.71
CA ASP A 106 21.32 7.56 6.87
C ASP A 106 21.06 6.09 7.24
N LEU A 107 19.79 5.64 7.19
CA LEU A 107 19.41 4.26 7.54
C LEU A 107 19.47 3.27 6.36
N ASN A 108 19.86 3.69 5.15
CA ASN A 108 19.70 2.88 3.92
C ASN A 108 18.24 2.43 3.70
N ILE A 109 17.29 3.31 3.99
CA ILE A 109 15.86 3.08 3.80
C ILE A 109 15.31 4.17 2.88
N TYR A 110 14.56 3.77 1.86
CA TYR A 110 13.78 4.66 1.00
C TYR A 110 12.30 4.42 1.22
N VAL A 111 11.52 5.48 1.30
CA VAL A 111 10.09 5.43 1.62
C VAL A 111 9.29 6.19 0.58
N THR A 112 8.13 5.66 0.19
CA THR A 112 7.10 6.43 -0.51
C THR A 112 5.73 6.27 0.16
N THR A 113 4.93 7.33 0.11
CA THR A 113 3.62 7.39 0.79
C THR A 113 2.54 7.81 -0.19
N ALA A 114 1.33 7.27 -0.04
CA ALA A 114 0.20 7.58 -0.93
C ALA A 114 -0.23 9.05 -0.90
N SER A 115 -0.03 9.73 0.24
CA SER A 115 -0.44 11.12 0.47
C SER A 115 0.63 11.89 1.24
N ASN A 116 0.48 13.22 1.28
CA ASN A 116 1.25 14.08 2.18
C ASN A 116 0.71 14.01 3.61
N ALA A 117 1.25 14.81 4.54
CA ALA A 117 0.85 14.75 5.95
C ALA A 117 -0.56 15.32 6.28
N GLN A 118 -1.25 15.91 5.30
CA GLN A 118 -2.49 16.67 5.51
C GLN A 118 -3.64 16.23 4.58
N GLU A 119 -3.40 15.24 3.72
CA GLU A 119 -4.35 14.78 2.72
C GLU A 119 -4.81 13.36 3.01
N SER A 120 -6.06 13.07 2.62
CA SER A 120 -6.53 11.69 2.53
C SER A 120 -5.80 10.93 1.42
N SER A 121 -5.85 9.60 1.48
CA SER A 121 -5.69 8.76 0.30
C SER A 121 -7.05 8.36 -0.27
N TYR A 122 -7.05 7.53 -1.32
CA TYR A 122 -8.21 7.31 -2.17
C TYR A 122 -8.38 5.84 -2.54
N GLY A 123 -9.58 5.31 -2.32
CA GLY A 123 -10.03 4.03 -2.86
C GLY A 123 -10.37 4.15 -4.35
N THR A 124 -10.24 3.07 -5.11
CA THR A 124 -10.52 2.99 -6.55
C THR A 124 -11.19 1.66 -6.90
N TYR A 125 -11.64 1.53 -8.15
CA TYR A 125 -12.37 0.34 -8.62
C TYR A 125 -13.60 0.07 -7.75
N CYS A 126 -14.37 1.14 -7.56
CA CYS A 126 -15.55 1.18 -6.71
C CYS A 126 -16.85 1.02 -7.51
N PRO A 127 -17.89 0.42 -6.93
CA PRO A 127 -19.21 0.33 -7.56
C PRO A 127 -19.75 1.72 -7.89
N GLY A 128 -20.39 1.86 -9.05
CA GLY A 128 -20.94 3.14 -9.49
C GLY A 128 -19.91 4.16 -10.00
N MET A 129 -18.62 3.81 -10.03
CA MET A 129 -17.53 4.62 -10.59
C MET A 129 -16.97 3.99 -11.86
N ASN A 130 -16.08 4.67 -12.59
CA ASN A 130 -15.46 4.14 -13.82
C ASN A 130 -13.94 4.03 -13.67
N PRO A 131 -13.33 2.84 -13.84
CA PRO A 131 -13.99 1.55 -14.09
C PRO A 131 -14.65 1.00 -12.81
N SER A 132 -15.84 0.41 -12.99
CA SER A 132 -16.59 -0.28 -11.92
C SER A 132 -16.10 -1.72 -11.80
N PRO A 133 -16.10 -2.31 -10.60
CA PRO A 133 -15.94 -3.75 -10.44
C PRO A 133 -17.16 -4.50 -11.00
N PRO A 134 -17.07 -5.84 -11.16
CA PRO A 134 -18.23 -6.68 -11.46
C PRO A 134 -19.38 -6.43 -10.47
N SER A 135 -20.62 -6.52 -10.96
CA SER A 135 -21.82 -6.07 -10.25
C SER A 135 -22.10 -6.77 -8.91
N GLU A 136 -21.55 -7.96 -8.70
CA GLU A 136 -21.63 -8.71 -7.46
C GLU A 136 -20.79 -8.10 -6.33
N TYR A 137 -19.78 -7.28 -6.66
CA TYR A 137 -18.99 -6.55 -5.69
C TYR A 137 -19.64 -5.19 -5.40
N ILE A 138 -20.04 -5.00 -4.16
CA ILE A 138 -20.64 -3.76 -3.64
C ILE A 138 -19.66 -2.94 -2.80
N THR A 139 -18.37 -3.23 -2.89
CA THR A 139 -17.27 -2.50 -2.23
C THR A 139 -16.15 -2.22 -3.24
N CYS A 140 -15.27 -1.27 -2.93
CA CYS A 140 -14.09 -0.98 -3.73
C CYS A 140 -13.10 -2.15 -3.74
N LEU A 141 -12.42 -2.39 -4.87
CA LEU A 141 -11.48 -3.51 -5.00
C LEU A 141 -10.01 -3.14 -4.76
N GLY A 142 -9.67 -1.86 -4.64
CA GLY A 142 -8.31 -1.46 -4.34
C GLY A 142 -8.17 0.03 -4.03
N ASP A 143 -6.92 0.45 -3.86
CA ASP A 143 -6.54 1.81 -3.52
C ASP A 143 -5.68 2.44 -4.60
N LEU A 144 -5.88 3.73 -4.86
CA LEU A 144 -5.33 4.42 -6.02
C LEU A 144 -3.80 4.33 -6.09
N TYR A 145 -3.10 4.59 -4.98
CA TYR A 145 -1.63 4.48 -4.96
C TYR A 145 -1.18 3.02 -5.03
N SER A 146 -1.88 2.13 -4.35
CA SER A 146 -1.56 0.70 -4.34
C SER A 146 -1.66 0.06 -5.72
N VAL A 147 -2.80 0.20 -6.41
CA VAL A 147 -2.97 -0.32 -7.77
C VAL A 147 -2.08 0.42 -8.77
N ALA A 148 -1.69 1.67 -8.46
CA ALA A 148 -0.75 2.40 -9.30
C ALA A 148 0.60 1.72 -9.39
N TRP A 149 1.20 1.29 -8.26
CA TRP A 149 2.50 0.64 -8.28
C TRP A 149 2.41 -0.85 -8.63
N MET A 150 1.37 -1.56 -8.20
CA MET A 150 1.23 -3.01 -8.48
C MET A 150 1.02 -3.29 -9.97
N GLU A 151 0.14 -2.55 -10.63
CA GLU A 151 -0.09 -2.72 -12.07
C GLU A 151 1.10 -2.22 -12.91
N ASP A 152 1.86 -1.26 -12.39
CA ASP A 152 3.11 -0.84 -12.99
C ASP A 152 4.14 -2.00 -12.92
N CYS A 153 4.29 -2.63 -11.75
CA CYS A 153 5.20 -3.76 -11.56
C CYS A 153 4.92 -4.94 -12.50
N GLU A 154 3.66 -5.33 -12.66
CA GLU A 154 3.28 -6.51 -13.46
C GLU A 154 3.37 -6.27 -14.98
N THR A 155 3.42 -5.01 -15.41
CA THR A 155 3.47 -4.64 -16.82
C THR A 155 4.84 -4.15 -17.30
N HIS A 156 5.86 -4.17 -16.44
CA HIS A 156 7.20 -3.71 -16.77
C HIS A 156 8.31 -4.72 -16.42
N ASN A 157 9.39 -4.65 -17.19
CA ASN A 157 10.60 -5.41 -16.90
C ASN A 157 11.37 -4.76 -15.74
N LEU A 158 11.19 -5.30 -14.53
CA LEU A 158 11.79 -4.78 -13.28
C LEU A 158 13.33 -4.85 -13.22
N LYS A 159 13.98 -5.58 -14.15
CA LYS A 159 15.45 -5.51 -14.31
C LYS A 159 15.89 -4.23 -15.03
N LYS A 160 14.98 -3.57 -15.74
CA LYS A 160 15.23 -2.31 -16.46
C LYS A 160 14.68 -1.12 -15.69
N GLU A 161 13.49 -1.26 -15.12
CA GLU A 161 12.85 -0.19 -14.36
C GLU A 161 13.56 0.08 -13.03
N THR A 162 13.67 1.36 -12.70
CA THR A 162 14.27 1.85 -11.45
C THR A 162 13.19 2.23 -10.45
N VAL A 163 13.54 2.24 -9.16
CA VAL A 163 12.69 2.78 -8.10
C VAL A 163 12.25 4.23 -8.40
N LYS A 164 13.14 5.04 -8.98
CA LYS A 164 12.83 6.41 -9.43
C LYS A 164 11.70 6.46 -10.47
N GLN A 165 11.75 5.57 -11.46
CA GLN A 165 10.77 5.56 -12.56
C GLN A 165 9.39 5.19 -12.04
N GLN A 166 9.29 4.11 -11.24
CA GLN A 166 8.03 3.74 -10.61
C GLN A 166 7.49 4.84 -9.71
N TYR A 167 8.32 5.48 -8.87
CA TYR A 167 7.87 6.63 -8.07
C TYR A 167 7.24 7.73 -8.94
N GLN A 168 7.82 8.05 -10.10
CA GLN A 168 7.29 9.06 -11.01
C GLN A 168 5.96 8.62 -11.65
N THR A 169 5.87 7.36 -12.10
CA THR A 169 4.64 6.78 -12.67
C THR A 169 3.51 6.77 -11.65
N VAL A 170 3.80 6.31 -10.43
CA VAL A 170 2.85 6.23 -9.32
C VAL A 170 2.41 7.63 -8.91
N LYS A 171 3.34 8.57 -8.71
CA LYS A 171 3.00 9.97 -8.41
C LYS A 171 2.08 10.59 -9.45
N MET A 172 2.36 10.36 -10.73
CA MET A 172 1.53 10.87 -11.83
C MET A 172 0.11 10.30 -11.77
N ARG A 173 -0.02 8.98 -11.60
CA ARG A 173 -1.33 8.31 -11.54
C ARG A 173 -2.12 8.68 -10.28
N THR A 174 -1.47 8.68 -9.12
CA THR A 174 -2.11 8.99 -7.82
C THR A 174 -2.53 10.46 -7.70
N SER A 175 -1.84 11.38 -8.37
CA SER A 175 -2.28 12.78 -8.48
C SER A 175 -3.48 12.98 -9.44
N ASN A 176 -4.00 11.88 -10.00
CA ASN A 176 -4.95 11.88 -11.10
C ASN A 176 -4.48 12.82 -12.22
N TYR A 177 -3.24 12.60 -12.69
CA TYR A 177 -2.57 13.36 -13.75
C TYR A 177 -2.34 14.84 -13.42
N ASN A 178 -1.88 15.13 -12.20
CA ASN A 178 -1.62 16.45 -11.63
C ASN A 178 -2.86 17.35 -11.47
N THR A 179 -4.06 16.77 -11.45
CA THR A 179 -5.29 17.55 -11.22
C THR A 179 -5.58 17.73 -9.74
N TYR A 180 -5.28 16.71 -8.91
CA TYR A 180 -5.51 16.69 -7.46
C TYR A 180 -6.98 16.93 -7.03
N SER A 181 -7.92 17.00 -7.98
CA SER A 181 -9.36 17.10 -7.68
C SER A 181 -9.89 15.81 -7.04
N GLU A 182 -9.32 14.67 -7.44
CA GLU A 182 -9.65 13.33 -6.96
C GLU A 182 -8.37 12.49 -6.94
N GLY A 183 -7.40 12.92 -6.14
CA GLY A 183 -6.07 12.31 -6.04
C GLY A 183 -5.20 12.98 -4.99
N SER A 184 -4.06 12.38 -4.66
CA SER A 184 -3.19 12.80 -3.55
C SER A 184 -1.73 13.01 -3.97
N HIS A 185 -0.98 13.72 -3.13
CA HIS A 185 0.46 13.93 -3.35
C HIS A 185 1.29 12.76 -2.83
N VAL A 186 1.84 11.95 -3.73
CA VAL A 186 2.81 10.91 -3.37
C VAL A 186 4.11 11.55 -2.90
N MET A 187 4.50 11.26 -1.66
CA MET A 187 5.71 11.80 -1.05
C MET A 187 6.81 10.75 -0.97
N GLU A 188 8.04 11.21 -0.74
CA GLU A 188 9.20 10.35 -0.58
C GLU A 188 10.09 10.82 0.59
N TYR A 189 10.68 9.87 1.31
CA TYR A 189 11.51 10.12 2.49
C TYR A 189 12.70 9.17 2.55
N GLY A 190 13.66 9.48 3.43
CA GLY A 190 14.85 8.65 3.64
C GLY A 190 15.95 8.87 2.60
N ASN A 191 16.64 7.80 2.23
CA ASN A 191 17.81 7.84 1.36
C ASN A 191 17.44 7.80 -0.13
N ASN A 192 17.49 8.97 -0.78
CA ASN A 192 17.18 9.10 -2.21
C ASN A 192 18.20 8.44 -3.15
N SER A 193 19.39 8.03 -2.69
CA SER A 193 20.35 7.32 -3.55
C SER A 193 19.81 5.95 -4.01
N ILE A 194 18.95 5.32 -3.20
CA ILE A 194 18.32 4.03 -3.51
C ILE A 194 17.44 4.13 -4.76
N LYS A 195 16.96 5.33 -5.13
CA LYS A 195 16.09 5.53 -6.29
C LYS A 195 16.72 5.11 -7.61
N SER A 196 18.06 5.10 -7.73
CA SER A 196 18.74 4.64 -8.95
C SER A 196 18.77 3.11 -9.10
N GLU A 197 18.49 2.37 -8.02
CA GLU A 197 18.47 0.91 -8.05
C GLU A 197 17.31 0.36 -8.88
N LYS A 198 17.48 -0.87 -9.36
CA LYS A 198 16.46 -1.59 -10.14
C LYS A 198 15.44 -2.24 -9.21
N LEU A 199 14.18 -2.19 -9.61
CA LEU A 199 13.07 -2.73 -8.81
C LEU A 199 13.20 -4.22 -8.52
N TYR A 200 13.84 -5.00 -9.41
CA TYR A 200 13.98 -6.44 -9.22
C TYR A 200 14.73 -6.85 -7.94
N LEU A 201 15.55 -5.96 -7.38
CA LEU A 201 16.26 -6.21 -6.12
C LEU A 201 15.29 -6.32 -4.93
N TYR A 202 14.12 -5.69 -5.03
CA TYR A 202 13.12 -5.59 -3.95
C TYR A 202 11.84 -6.39 -4.25
N GLN A 203 11.43 -6.42 -5.51
CA GLN A 203 10.12 -6.97 -5.94
C GLN A 203 10.27 -8.24 -6.82
N GLY A 204 11.50 -8.69 -7.08
CA GLY A 204 11.76 -9.84 -7.94
C GLY A 204 11.55 -9.53 -9.43
N PHE A 205 11.43 -10.58 -10.23
CA PHE A 205 11.35 -10.44 -11.68
C PHE A 205 10.54 -11.58 -12.29
N ASP A 206 9.53 -11.21 -13.08
CA ASP A 206 8.77 -12.14 -13.91
C ASP A 206 9.36 -12.20 -15.34
N PRO A 207 9.87 -13.36 -15.79
CA PRO A 207 10.34 -13.55 -17.16
C PRO A 207 9.32 -13.22 -18.26
N ALA A 208 8.01 -13.30 -17.99
CA ALA A 208 6.97 -12.98 -18.96
C ALA A 208 7.00 -11.49 -19.39
N THR A 209 7.51 -10.61 -18.52
CA THR A 209 7.57 -9.16 -18.77
C THR A 209 8.71 -8.72 -19.69
N VAL A 210 9.64 -9.62 -20.06
CA VAL A 210 10.89 -9.26 -20.79
C VAL A 210 10.62 -8.59 -22.13
N ASN A 211 9.66 -9.14 -22.87
CA ASN A 211 9.32 -8.75 -24.23
C ASN A 211 8.07 -7.85 -24.28
N LEU A 212 7.55 -7.43 -23.12
CA LEU A 212 6.53 -6.39 -23.13
C LEU A 212 7.14 -5.15 -23.80
N PRO A 213 6.42 -4.54 -24.75
CA PRO A 213 6.87 -3.29 -25.33
C PRO A 213 7.12 -2.31 -24.19
N ARG A 214 8.10 -1.42 -24.34
CA ARG A 214 8.23 -0.28 -23.43
C ARG A 214 6.91 0.48 -23.56
N ASN A 215 6.03 0.36 -22.57
CA ASN A 215 4.84 1.18 -22.56
C ASN A 215 5.35 2.62 -22.45
N GLU A 216 5.28 3.36 -23.56
CA GLU A 216 5.00 4.78 -23.49
C GLU A 216 3.73 4.84 -22.67
N LEU A 217 3.83 5.36 -21.44
CA LEU A 217 2.75 5.51 -20.44
C LEU A 217 1.41 5.20 -21.09
N PRO A 218 0.73 4.07 -20.77
CA PRO A 218 -0.59 3.89 -21.33
C PRO A 218 -1.31 5.18 -21.03
N VAL A 219 -2.05 5.72 -22.01
CA VAL A 219 -2.99 6.81 -21.79
C VAL A 219 -4.01 6.24 -20.80
N LYS A 220 -3.60 6.10 -19.55
CA LYS A 220 -4.34 5.51 -18.46
C LYS A 220 -5.30 6.64 -18.15
N SER A 221 -6.53 6.46 -18.60
CA SER A 221 -7.60 7.40 -18.38
C SER A 221 -7.74 7.67 -16.88
N PRO A 222 -8.20 8.85 -16.48
CA PRO A 222 -8.61 9.09 -15.10
C PRO A 222 -9.48 7.94 -14.60
N VAL A 223 -9.17 7.43 -13.42
CA VAL A 223 -9.96 6.42 -12.73
C VAL A 223 -10.83 7.12 -11.69
N GLY A 224 -12.09 6.73 -11.59
CA GLY A 224 -12.99 7.21 -10.55
C GLY A 224 -12.53 6.69 -9.20
N VAL A 225 -12.55 7.56 -8.20
CA VAL A 225 -12.07 7.26 -6.85
C VAL A 225 -13.02 7.78 -5.79
N VAL A 226 -12.87 7.24 -4.59
CA VAL A 226 -13.58 7.67 -3.38
C VAL A 226 -12.56 8.05 -2.32
N ASN A 227 -12.86 9.07 -1.51
CA ASN A 227 -12.05 9.35 -0.32
C ASN A 227 -12.05 8.09 0.57
N GLN A 228 -10.87 7.68 1.05
CA GLN A 228 -10.74 6.47 1.87
C GLN A 228 -11.70 6.46 3.08
N ARG A 229 -11.96 7.62 3.70
CA ARG A 229 -12.88 7.72 4.85
C ARG A 229 -14.36 7.57 4.48
N ASP A 230 -14.70 7.70 3.20
CA ASP A 230 -16.07 7.57 2.68
C ASP A 230 -16.31 6.22 2.00
N ALA A 231 -15.28 5.39 1.79
CA ALA A 231 -15.40 4.10 1.11
C ALA A 231 -16.36 3.14 1.85
N ASP A 232 -16.32 3.12 3.18
CA ASP A 232 -17.24 2.33 4.00
C ASP A 232 -18.70 2.81 3.86
N LEU A 233 -18.91 4.12 3.77
CA LEU A 233 -20.24 4.70 3.54
C LEU A 233 -20.75 4.34 2.14
N LEU A 234 -19.87 4.35 1.14
CA LEU A 234 -20.21 3.92 -0.22
C LEU A 234 -20.64 2.45 -0.24
N PHE A 235 -19.90 1.57 0.44
CA PHE A 235 -20.29 0.16 0.59
C PHE A 235 -21.68 0.01 1.23
N LEU A 236 -21.92 0.69 2.36
CA LEU A 236 -23.22 0.63 3.06
C LEU A 236 -24.36 1.16 2.18
N TRP A 237 -24.10 2.21 1.41
CA TRP A 237 -25.08 2.76 0.46
C TRP A 237 -25.45 1.74 -0.62
N HIS A 238 -24.45 1.10 -1.24
CA HIS A 238 -24.70 0.06 -2.25
C HIS A 238 -25.40 -1.16 -1.65
N MET A 239 -25.07 -1.55 -0.42
CA MET A 239 -25.77 -2.62 0.30
C MET A 239 -27.27 -2.32 0.41
N VAL A 240 -27.64 -1.11 0.86
CA VAL A 240 -29.05 -0.69 0.99
C VAL A 240 -29.77 -0.69 -0.35
N LEU A 241 -29.13 -0.21 -1.43
CA LEU A 241 -29.70 -0.21 -2.77
C LEU A 241 -30.03 -1.63 -3.25
N VAL A 242 -29.12 -2.59 -3.06
CA VAL A 242 -29.35 -3.99 -3.43
C VAL A 242 -30.53 -4.59 -2.64
N TYR A 243 -30.60 -4.34 -1.33
CA TYR A 243 -31.74 -4.79 -0.51
C TYR A 243 -33.07 -4.18 -0.96
N HIS A 244 -33.10 -2.89 -1.30
CA HIS A 244 -34.33 -2.22 -1.71
C HIS A 244 -34.86 -2.76 -3.04
N VAL A 245 -33.96 -3.01 -4.01
CA VAL A 245 -34.30 -3.63 -5.29
C VAL A 245 -34.87 -5.04 -5.07
N LEU A 246 -34.21 -5.87 -4.24
CA LEU A 246 -34.69 -7.22 -3.93
C LEU A 246 -36.07 -7.23 -3.25
N LEU A 247 -36.35 -6.29 -2.35
CA LEU A 247 -37.66 -6.15 -1.72
C LEU A 247 -38.76 -5.81 -2.73
N ILE A 248 -38.51 -4.87 -3.64
CA ILE A 248 -39.47 -4.48 -4.69
C ILE A 248 -39.77 -5.65 -5.63
N PHE A 249 -38.73 -6.35 -6.12
CA PHE A 249 -38.91 -7.52 -6.99
C PHE A 249 -39.55 -8.71 -6.26
N GLY A 250 -39.23 -8.92 -4.97
CA GLY A 250 -39.88 -9.93 -4.15
C GLY A 250 -41.36 -9.64 -3.89
N TYR A 251 -41.76 -8.38 -3.85
CA TYR A 251 -43.16 -7.96 -3.73
C TYR A 251 -43.91 -8.12 -5.06
N LEU A 252 -43.28 -7.76 -6.18
CA LEU A 252 -43.87 -7.89 -7.52
C LEU A 252 -44.07 -9.35 -7.95
N ASN A 253 -43.19 -10.27 -7.55
CA ASN A 253 -43.34 -11.71 -7.83
C ASN A 253 -44.37 -12.41 -6.90
N ARG A 254 -44.94 -11.70 -5.93
CA ARG A 254 -46.02 -12.21 -5.04
C ARG A 254 -47.41 -11.68 -5.42
N LEU A 255 -47.50 -10.77 -6.38
CA LEU A 255 -48.74 -10.30 -7.00
C LEU A 255 -49.04 -11.11 -8.27
#